data_AF-A0A9W4SIB5-F1
#
_entry.id   AF-A0A9W4SIB5-F1
#
_cell.length_a   1.000
_cell.length_b   1.000
_cell.length_c   1.000
_cell.angle_alpha   90.00
_cell.angle_beta   90.00
_cell.angle_gamma   90.00
#
_symmetry.space_group_name_H-M   'P 1'
#
loop_
_entity.id
_entity.type
_entity.pdbx_description
1 polymer ?
#
loop_
_entity_poly.entity_id
_entity_poly.type
_entity_poly.pdbx_seq_one_letter_code
_entity_poly.pdbx_strand_id
1 'polypeptide(L)'
;MKQTEMINSTDNFSIQIDKLFKLLIHMQDDDKDFDEIKHLINRCISLSDRSVNDIYDWLKESQKELKNIFILGIFSYYNLLGLKDNDDEGFIYFVKSAETFPIAQIYLDKCYNKIFGTEINYNLPFIGII
;
A
#
# COMPACT_ATOMS: atom_id res chain seq x y z
N MET A 1 6.18 -39.92 4.26
CA MET A 1 4.95 -39.36 3.67
C MET A 1 4.18 -38.65 4.78
N LYS A 2 4.30 -37.32 4.84
CA LYS A 2 3.41 -36.35 5.50
C LYS A 2 3.92 -34.98 5.04
N GLN A 3 3.44 -34.56 3.89
CA GLN A 3 3.66 -33.23 3.31
C GLN A 3 2.26 -32.64 3.15
N THR A 4 1.68 -32.22 4.27
CA THR A 4 0.36 -31.59 4.31
C THR A 4 0.28 -30.83 5.63
N GLU A 5 0.33 -29.49 5.57
CA GLU A 5 -0.12 -28.49 6.56
C GLU A 5 0.58 -27.11 6.44
N MET A 6 1.30 -26.82 5.34
CA MET A 6 1.82 -25.46 5.06
C MET A 6 1.00 -24.70 4.00
N ILE A 7 -0.09 -25.29 3.52
CA ILE A 7 -0.96 -24.77 2.43
C ILE A 7 -2.11 -23.90 2.98
N ASN A 8 -2.36 -23.86 4.29
CA ASN A 8 -3.60 -23.25 4.83
C ASN A 8 -3.50 -21.79 5.30
N SER A 9 -2.31 -21.20 5.50
CA SER A 9 -2.19 -19.80 5.97
C SER A 9 -1.69 -18.83 4.89
N THR A 10 -0.66 -19.23 4.13
CA THR A 10 -0.08 -18.41 3.05
C THR A 10 -1.09 -18.16 1.93
N ASP A 11 -1.87 -19.19 1.57
CA ASP A 11 -2.95 -19.06 0.56
C ASP A 11 -4.03 -18.08 1.03
N ASN A 12 -4.33 -18.05 2.34
CA ASN A 12 -5.30 -17.12 2.90
C ASN A 12 -4.80 -15.67 2.84
N PHE A 13 -3.55 -15.40 3.21
CA PHE A 13 -2.97 -14.05 3.07
C PHE A 13 -2.92 -13.59 1.61
N SER A 14 -2.49 -14.45 0.70
CA SER A 14 -2.46 -14.15 -0.74
C SER A 14 -3.84 -13.76 -1.28
N ILE A 15 -4.89 -14.52 -0.91
CA ILE A 15 -6.28 -14.21 -1.30
C ILE A 15 -6.74 -12.86 -0.72
N GLN A 16 -6.38 -12.55 0.52
CA GLN A 16 -6.74 -11.27 1.15
C GLN A 16 -6.05 -10.09 0.47
N ILE A 17 -4.77 -10.23 0.17
CA ILE A 17 -3.97 -9.24 -0.57
C ILE A 17 -4.54 -9.03 -1.98
N ASP A 18 -4.95 -10.09 -2.68
CA ASP A 18 -5.60 -9.96 -3.99
C ASP A 18 -6.94 -9.20 -3.91
N LYS A 19 -7.73 -9.43 -2.87
CA LYS A 19 -8.98 -8.69 -2.65
C LYS A 19 -8.70 -7.20 -2.38
N LEU A 20 -7.73 -6.90 -1.53
CA LEU A 20 -7.33 -5.53 -1.22
C LEU A 20 -6.79 -4.83 -2.47
N PHE A 21 -5.96 -5.50 -3.25
CA PHE A 21 -5.41 -4.96 -4.49
C PHE A 21 -6.51 -4.63 -5.51
N LYS A 22 -7.50 -5.51 -5.69
CA LYS A 22 -8.67 -5.24 -6.55
C LYS A 22 -9.48 -4.05 -6.05
N LEU A 23 -9.71 -3.94 -4.73
CA LEU A 23 -10.40 -2.80 -4.14
C LEU A 23 -9.67 -1.49 -4.46
N LEU A 24 -8.33 -1.47 -4.34
CA LEU A 24 -7.50 -0.30 -4.64
C LEU A 24 -7.60 0.13 -6.10
N ILE A 25 -7.55 -0.83 -7.03
CA ILE A 25 -7.75 -0.55 -8.46
C ILE A 25 -9.13 0.05 -8.72
N HIS A 26 -10.18 -0.51 -8.12
CA HIS A 26 -11.53 0.02 -8.29
C HIS A 26 -11.70 1.44 -7.73
N MET A 27 -11.04 1.76 -6.62
CA MET A 27 -11.10 3.10 -6.02
C MET A 27 -10.29 4.15 -6.78
N GLN A 28 -9.44 3.75 -7.73
CA GLN A 28 -8.57 4.68 -8.44
C GLN A 28 -9.35 5.65 -9.35
N ASP A 29 -10.44 5.18 -9.95
CA ASP A 29 -11.27 5.94 -10.87
C ASP A 29 -12.41 6.69 -10.17
N ASP A 30 -12.49 6.58 -8.84
CA ASP A 30 -13.52 7.22 -8.04
C ASP A 30 -13.01 8.52 -7.39
N ASP A 31 -13.85 9.56 -7.36
CA ASP A 31 -13.59 10.85 -6.67
C ASP A 31 -13.68 10.74 -5.12
N LYS A 32 -13.28 9.59 -4.55
CA LYS A 32 -13.29 9.37 -3.11
C LYS A 32 -12.15 10.13 -2.43
N ASP A 33 -12.44 10.72 -1.28
CA ASP A 33 -11.42 11.41 -0.50
C ASP A 33 -10.54 10.43 0.30
N PHE A 34 -9.49 10.97 0.93
CA PHE A 34 -8.49 10.18 1.65
C PHE A 34 -9.10 9.34 2.79
N ASP A 35 -10.05 9.91 3.53
CA ASP A 35 -10.64 9.25 4.70
C ASP A 35 -11.61 8.16 4.26
N GLU A 36 -12.37 8.37 3.19
CA GLU A 36 -13.22 7.35 2.58
C GLU A 36 -12.42 6.14 2.13
N ILE A 37 -11.31 6.36 1.42
CA ILE A 37 -10.43 5.26 0.96
C ILE A 37 -9.84 4.53 2.17
N LYS A 38 -9.35 5.25 3.19
CA LYS A 38 -8.83 4.66 4.43
C LYS A 38 -9.87 3.81 5.13
N HIS A 39 -11.12 4.28 5.22
CA HIS A 39 -12.23 3.53 5.80
C HIS A 39 -12.53 2.24 5.03
N LEU A 40 -12.53 2.28 3.70
CA LEU A 40 -12.76 1.11 2.86
C LEU A 40 -11.65 0.06 3.02
N ILE A 41 -10.38 0.49 3.09
CA ILE A 41 -9.24 -0.41 3.35
C ILE A 41 -9.38 -1.07 4.72
N ASN A 42 -9.64 -0.29 5.77
CA ASN A 42 -9.82 -0.80 7.12
C ASN A 42 -11.00 -1.78 7.21
N ARG A 43 -12.10 -1.50 6.50
CA ARG A 43 -13.23 -2.42 6.39
C ARG A 43 -12.81 -3.73 5.71
N CYS A 44 -12.06 -3.67 4.60
CA CYS A 44 -11.56 -4.86 3.91
C CYS A 44 -10.69 -5.73 4.82
N ILE A 45 -9.81 -5.11 5.62
CA ILE A 45 -8.96 -5.80 6.60
C ILE A 45 -9.81 -6.41 7.72
N SER A 46 -10.77 -5.67 8.26
CA SER A 46 -11.65 -6.16 9.34
C SER A 46 -12.48 -7.39 8.95
N LEU A 47 -12.82 -7.53 7.66
CA LEU A 47 -13.56 -8.68 7.13
C LEU A 47 -12.72 -9.94 6.96
N SER A 48 -11.40 -9.86 7.16
CA SER A 48 -10.47 -10.95 6.87
C SER A 48 -10.13 -11.83 8.09
N ASP A 49 -10.77 -11.58 9.24
CA ASP A 49 -10.51 -12.23 10.54
C ASP A 49 -9.02 -12.16 10.96
N ARG A 50 -8.30 -11.13 10.50
CA ARG A 50 -6.88 -10.89 10.80
C ARG A 50 -6.68 -9.47 11.30
N SER A 51 -5.64 -9.27 12.11
CA SER A 51 -5.25 -7.92 12.50
C SER A 51 -4.49 -7.22 11.38
N VAL A 52 -4.53 -5.88 11.39
CA VAL A 52 -3.72 -5.05 10.48
C VAL A 52 -2.22 -5.35 10.64
N ASN A 53 -1.78 -5.69 11.86
CA ASN A 53 -0.38 -6.02 12.15
C ASN A 53 0.01 -7.35 11.50
N ASP A 54 -0.84 -8.39 11.60
CA ASP A 54 -0.54 -9.70 11.00
C ASP A 54 -0.35 -9.60 9.48
N ILE A 55 -1.20 -8.80 8.82
CA ILE A 55 -1.11 -8.57 7.38
C ILE A 55 0.17 -7.80 7.05
N TYR A 56 0.51 -6.79 7.85
CA TYR A 56 1.72 -5.98 7.64
C TYR A 56 3.00 -6.80 7.81
N ASP A 57 3.09 -7.60 8.87
CA ASP A 57 4.24 -8.45 9.14
C ASP A 57 4.44 -9.47 8.00
N TRP A 58 3.34 -10.11 7.56
CA TRP A 58 3.38 -11.01 6.42
C TRP A 58 3.83 -10.31 5.12
N LEU A 59 3.37 -9.08 4.88
CA LEU A 59 3.78 -8.29 3.71
C LEU A 59 5.27 -7.94 3.75
N LYS A 60 5.82 -7.60 4.93
CA LYS A 60 7.26 -7.32 5.11
C LYS A 60 8.11 -8.56 4.82
N GLU A 61 7.65 -9.75 5.19
CA GLU A 61 8.32 -11.02 4.86
C GLU A 61 8.18 -11.39 3.38
N SER A 62 7.11 -10.94 2.72
CA SER A 62 6.72 -11.33 1.35
C SER A 62 7.06 -10.30 0.28
N GLN A 63 8.09 -9.46 0.50
CA GLN A 63 8.52 -8.38 -0.41
C GLN A 63 9.09 -8.85 -1.76
N LYS A 64 9.15 -10.16 -2.03
CA LYS A 64 9.57 -10.67 -3.35
C LYS A 64 8.58 -10.33 -4.46
N GLU A 65 7.31 -10.14 -4.11
CA GLU A 65 6.28 -9.73 -5.06
C GLU A 65 6.10 -8.21 -5.04
N LEU A 66 6.20 -7.58 -6.22
CA LEU A 66 6.01 -6.14 -6.37
C LEU A 66 4.60 -5.69 -5.92
N LYS A 67 3.60 -6.58 -6.00
CA LYS A 67 2.24 -6.35 -5.51
C LYS A 67 2.23 -6.13 -3.99
N ASN A 68 2.97 -6.95 -3.26
CA ASN A 68 3.08 -6.84 -1.81
C ASN A 68 3.84 -5.57 -1.42
N ILE A 69 4.89 -5.23 -2.19
CA ILE A 69 5.60 -3.95 -2.05
C ILE A 69 4.65 -2.76 -2.24
N PHE A 70 3.82 -2.77 -3.29
CA PHE A 70 2.82 -1.73 -3.50
C PHE A 70 1.86 -1.60 -2.31
N ILE A 71 1.36 -2.72 -1.78
CA ILE A 71 0.43 -2.72 -0.64
C ILE A 71 1.11 -2.23 0.65
N LEU A 72 2.40 -2.52 0.87
CA LEU A 72 3.16 -1.90 1.97
C LEU A 72 3.16 -0.37 1.83
N GLY A 73 3.31 0.15 0.61
CA GLY A 73 3.18 1.57 0.33
C GLY A 73 1.84 2.15 0.77
N ILE A 74 0.74 1.43 0.52
CA ILE A 74 -0.62 1.81 0.95
C ILE A 74 -0.74 1.82 2.48
N PHE A 75 -0.17 0.84 3.17
CA PHE A 75 -0.18 0.79 4.64
C PHE A 75 0.50 2.00 5.27
N SER A 76 1.65 2.38 4.70
CA SER A 76 2.40 3.57 5.10
C SER A 76 1.65 4.86 4.77
N TYR A 77 1.18 5.02 3.53
CA TYR A 77 0.51 6.24 3.04
C TYR A 77 -0.75 6.60 3.82
N TYR A 78 -1.59 5.61 4.16
CA TYR A 78 -2.81 5.85 4.95
C TYR A 78 -2.59 5.76 6.47
N ASN A 79 -1.34 5.53 6.91
CA ASN A 79 -0.97 5.28 8.28
C ASN A 79 -1.91 4.28 8.99
N LEU A 80 -2.04 3.09 8.41
CA LEU A 80 -2.98 2.07 8.90
C LEU A 80 -2.57 1.46 10.24
N LEU A 81 -1.28 1.51 10.56
CA LEU A 81 -0.72 1.04 11.83
C LEU A 81 -0.72 2.11 12.92
N GLY A 82 -1.04 3.36 12.59
CA GLY A 82 -0.98 4.49 13.53
C GLY A 82 0.44 4.82 14.02
N LEU A 83 1.47 4.50 13.23
CA LEU A 83 2.86 4.81 13.55
C LEU A 83 3.16 6.28 13.29
N LYS A 84 4.03 6.86 14.11
CA LYS A 84 4.56 8.21 13.91
C LYS A 84 5.66 8.12 12.83
N ASP A 85 5.62 9.00 11.83
CA ASP A 85 6.66 9.17 10.80
C ASP A 85 6.70 8.13 9.65
N ASN A 86 5.54 7.58 9.25
CA ASN A 86 5.46 6.53 8.21
C ASN A 86 5.31 7.06 6.77
N ASP A 87 5.20 8.37 6.57
CA ASP A 87 4.88 8.98 5.27
C ASP A 87 5.99 8.75 4.22
N ASP A 88 7.26 8.75 4.64
CA ASP A 88 8.42 8.60 3.75
C ASP A 88 8.61 7.16 3.26
N GLU A 89 8.21 6.16 4.06
CA GLU A 89 8.30 4.74 3.64
C GLU A 89 7.36 4.44 2.47
N GLY A 90 6.17 5.07 2.45
CA GLY A 90 5.18 4.88 1.41
C GLY A 90 5.71 5.25 0.02
N PHE A 91 6.38 6.39 -0.08
CA PHE A 91 7.00 6.87 -1.31
C PHE A 91 7.99 5.84 -1.90
N ILE A 92 8.89 5.32 -1.07
CA ILE A 92 9.91 4.35 -1.50
C ILE A 92 9.26 3.07 -2.05
N TYR A 93 8.19 2.61 -1.41
CA TYR A 93 7.46 1.43 -1.86
C TYR A 93 6.73 1.64 -3.19
N PHE A 94 6.18 2.83 -3.42
CA PHE A 94 5.56 3.15 -4.70
C PHE A 94 6.59 3.27 -5.82
N VAL A 95 7.77 3.86 -5.58
CA VAL A 95 8.85 3.92 -6.60
C VAL A 95 9.22 2.51 -7.06
N LYS A 96 9.39 1.58 -6.12
CA LYS A 96 9.77 0.20 -6.42
C LYS A 96 8.72 -0.58 -7.22
N SER A 97 7.45 -0.18 -7.14
CA SER A 97 6.33 -0.91 -7.75
C SER A 97 5.74 -0.22 -9.00
N ALA A 98 6.13 1.03 -9.26
CA ALA A 98 5.62 1.88 -10.33
C ALA A 98 5.89 1.38 -11.75
N GLU A 99 6.95 0.58 -11.96
CA GLU A 99 7.24 -0.01 -13.27
C GLU A 99 6.23 -1.10 -13.65
N THR A 100 5.68 -1.81 -12.66
CA THR A 100 4.77 -2.94 -12.88
C THR A 100 3.30 -2.56 -12.69
N PHE A 101 3.02 -1.65 -11.76
CA PHE A 101 1.65 -1.28 -11.40
C PHE A 101 1.40 0.20 -11.69
N PRO A 102 0.64 0.53 -12.75
CA PRO A 102 0.30 1.93 -13.07
C PRO A 102 -0.36 2.68 -11.90
N ILE A 103 -1.16 1.98 -11.08
CA ILE A 103 -1.75 2.55 -9.87
C ILE A 103 -0.68 3.07 -8.89
N ALA A 104 0.50 2.46 -8.82
CA ALA A 104 1.59 2.93 -7.97
C ALA A 104 2.14 4.28 -8.45
N GLN A 105 2.11 4.59 -9.75
CA GLN A 105 2.47 5.91 -10.27
C GLN A 105 1.49 6.99 -9.78
N ILE A 106 0.20 6.68 -9.75
CA ILE A 106 -0.82 7.60 -9.23
C ILE A 106 -0.57 7.90 -7.74
N TYR A 107 -0.18 6.89 -6.96
CA TYR A 107 0.18 7.10 -5.56
C TYR A 107 1.50 7.87 -5.39
N LEU A 108 2.47 7.72 -6.30
CA LEU A 108 3.66 8.58 -6.34
C LEU A 108 3.29 10.04 -6.58
N ASP A 109 2.42 10.31 -7.55
CA ASP A 109 1.95 11.67 -7.84
C ASP A 109 1.22 12.26 -6.62
N LYS A 110 0.40 11.45 -5.93
CA LYS A 110 -0.24 11.84 -4.67
C LYS A 110 0.78 12.16 -3.58
N CYS A 111 1.84 11.35 -3.42
CA CYS A 111 2.93 11.64 -2.49
C CYS A 111 3.63 12.97 -2.82
N TYR A 112 3.97 13.21 -4.09
CA TYR A 112 4.56 14.47 -4.52
C TYR A 112 3.64 15.66 -4.25
N ASN A 113 2.35 15.54 -4.56
CA ASN A 113 1.37 16.59 -4.26
C ASN A 113 1.20 16.83 -2.75
N LYS A 114 1.32 15.81 -1.90
CA LYS A 114 1.29 15.99 -0.44
C LYS A 114 2.52 16.74 0.07
N ILE A 115 3.69 16.45 -0.49
CA ILE A 115 4.97 17.09 -0.10
C ILE A 115 5.05 18.53 -0.62
N PHE A 116 4.67 18.76 -1.89
CA PHE A 116 4.80 20.06 -2.57
C PHE A 116 3.52 20.92 -2.56
N GLY A 117 2.35 20.31 -2.37
CA GLY A 117 1.07 21.02 -2.32
C GLY A 117 0.80 21.70 -0.98
N THR A 118 1.51 21.32 0.08
CA THR A 118 1.43 22.00 1.38
C THR A 118 2.32 23.24 1.49
N GLU A 119 3.32 23.40 0.62
CA GLU A 119 4.05 24.65 0.43
C GLU A 119 4.50 24.78 -1.03
N ILE A 120 3.88 25.68 -1.79
CA ILE A 120 4.52 26.22 -3.01
C ILE A 120 5.66 27.12 -2.54
N ASN A 121 6.78 26.51 -2.16
CA ASN A 121 8.04 27.19 -1.93
C ASN A 121 8.93 26.87 -3.15
N TYR A 122 9.13 27.86 -4.02
CA TYR A 122 9.85 27.76 -5.30
C TYR A 122 11.36 27.44 -5.17
N ASN A 123 11.81 26.94 -4.03
CA ASN A 123 13.20 26.63 -3.76
C ASN A 123 13.30 25.28 -3.03
N LEU A 124 13.42 24.18 -3.76
CA LEU A 124 14.31 23.02 -3.50
C LEU A 124 14.07 21.92 -4.56
N PRO A 125 15.07 21.06 -4.80
CA PRO A 125 15.44 20.62 -6.14
C PRO A 125 14.54 19.49 -6.65
N PHE A 126 14.37 19.49 -7.97
CA PHE A 126 14.03 18.31 -8.75
C PHE A 126 14.76 17.08 -8.20
N ILE A 127 14.04 16.19 -7.52
CA ILE A 127 14.49 14.80 -7.41
C ILE A 127 14.18 14.20 -8.77
N GLY A 128 15.13 14.34 -9.67
CA GLY A 128 15.13 13.63 -10.94
C GLY A 128 15.19 12.14 -10.65
N ILE A 129 14.05 11.47 -10.78
CA ILE A 129 14.01 10.03 -11.01
C ILE A 129 14.09 9.88 -12.53
N ILE A 130 15.30 9.61 -13.02
CA ILE A 130 15.58 9.08 -14.35
C ILE A 130 15.63 7.56 -14.22
#